data_AF-Q93PY4-F1
#
_entry.id   AF-Q93PY4-F1
#
_cell.length_a   1.000
_cell.length_b   1.000
_cell.length_c   1.000
_cell.angle_alpha   90.00
_cell.angle_beta   90.00
_cell.angle_gamma   90.00
#
_symmetry.space_group_name_H-M   'P 1'
#
loop_
_entity.id
_entity.type
_entity.pdbx_description
1 polymer ?
#
loop_
_entity_poly.entity_id
_entity_poly.type
_entity_poly.pdbx_seq_one_letter_code
_entity_poly.pdbx_strand_id
1 'polypeptide(L)' 'MRSLSNLSLQLARNSTTANQKVVRAGEDPETSEDIQAFYSLIMQQDFANFAYLEQGRVIHETIKTTLESFQ' A
#
# COMPACT_ATOMS: atom_id res chain seq x y z
N MET A 1 -20.68 -6.50 7.18
CA MET A 1 -19.33 -6.02 7.58
C MET A 1 -18.17 -7.00 7.31
N ARG A 2 -18.34 -8.08 6.52
CA ARG A 2 -17.24 -9.04 6.24
C ARG A 2 -16.24 -8.63 5.13
N SER A 3 -16.52 -7.59 4.33
CA SER A 3 -15.65 -7.22 3.19
C SER A 3 -14.54 -6.23 3.54
N LEU A 4 -14.76 -5.33 4.50
CA LEU A 4 -13.77 -4.32 4.92
C LEU A 4 -12.52 -4.94 5.54
N SER A 5 -12.68 -5.98 6.38
CA SER A 5 -11.55 -6.70 6.98
C SER A 5 -10.69 -7.43 5.93
N ASN A 6 -11.31 -7.87 4.84
CA ASN A 6 -10.60 -8.52 3.74
C ASN A 6 -9.79 -7.49 2.93
N LEU A 7 -10.35 -6.30 2.67
CA LEU A 7 -9.65 -5.25 1.92
C LEU A 7 -8.40 -4.74 2.66
N SER A 8 -8.47 -4.47 3.96
CA SER A 8 -7.30 -4.01 4.73
C SER A 8 -6.17 -5.04 4.75
N LEU A 9 -6.53 -6.32 4.90
CA LEU A 9 -5.56 -7.40 4.87
C LEU A 9 -4.93 -7.55 3.47
N GLN A 10 -5.72 -7.40 2.41
CA GLN A 10 -5.21 -7.43 1.03
C GLN A 10 -4.28 -6.26 0.73
N LEU A 11 -4.63 -5.04 1.14
CA LEU A 11 -3.79 -3.85 0.95
C LEU A 11 -2.49 -3.95 1.74
N ALA A 12 -2.53 -4.41 2.98
CA ALA A 12 -1.32 -4.65 3.79
C ALA A 12 -0.39 -5.70 3.15
N ARG A 13 -0.96 -6.79 2.61
CA ARG A 13 -0.20 -7.82 1.87
C ARG A 13 0.41 -7.25 0.60
N ASN A 14 -0.35 -6.49 -0.18
CA ASN A 14 0.13 -5.89 -1.42
C ASN A 14 1.26 -4.87 -1.16
N SER A 15 1.13 -4.00 -0.16
CA SER A 15 2.19 -3.10 0.30
C SER A 15 3.46 -3.87 0.69
N THR A 16 3.32 -4.94 1.48
CA THR A 16 4.44 -5.80 1.89
C THR A 16 5.13 -6.44 0.68
N THR A 17 4.37 -7.02 -0.24
CA THR A 17 4.91 -7.66 -1.45
C THR A 17 5.58 -6.66 -2.37
N ALA A 18 5.03 -5.45 -2.53
CA ALA A 18 5.63 -4.41 -3.35
C ALA A 18 6.97 -3.92 -2.76
N ASN A 19 7.04 -3.67 -1.45
CA ASN A 19 8.28 -3.35 -0.75
C ASN A 19 9.35 -4.44 -0.97
N GLN A 20 8.99 -5.73 -0.83
CA GLN A 20 9.91 -6.84 -1.05
C GLN A 20 10.46 -6.89 -2.49
N LYS A 21 9.62 -6.59 -3.48
CA LYS A 21 10.04 -6.58 -4.90
C LYS A 21 11.03 -5.46 -5.19
N VAL A 22 10.80 -4.25 -4.66
CA VAL A 22 11.73 -3.13 -4.85
C VAL A 22 13.05 -3.37 -4.13
N VAL A 23 13.03 -3.88 -2.90
CA VAL A 23 14.25 -4.23 -2.15
C VAL A 23 15.09 -5.23 -2.95
N ARG A 24 14.49 -6.32 -3.43
CA ARG A 24 15.18 -7.32 -4.28
C ARG A 24 15.71 -6.72 -5.58
N ALA A 25 14.96 -5.84 -6.22
CA ALA A 25 15.41 -5.17 -7.44
C ALA A 25 16.58 -4.21 -7.21
N GLY A 26 16.76 -3.71 -5.98
CA GLY A 26 17.91 -2.88 -5.59
C GLY A 26 19.16 -3.67 -5.16
N GLU A 27 19.03 -4.98 -4.91
CA GLU A 27 20.15 -5.84 -4.46
C GLU A 27 21.03 -6.37 -5.60
N ASP A 28 20.53 -6.40 -6.84
CA ASP A 28 21.24 -6.97 -8.01
C ASP A 28 21.41 -5.96 -9.16
N PRO A 29 22.41 -5.05 -9.07
CA PRO A 29 22.61 -3.96 -10.02
C PRO A 29 23.21 -4.37 -11.37
N GLU A 30 23.58 -5.64 -11.59
CA GLU A 30 24.13 -6.11 -12.88
C GLU A 30 23.09 -6.09 -14.02
N THR A 31 21.80 -5.96 -13.70
CA THR A 31 20.69 -5.81 -14.66
C THR A 31 20.45 -4.35 -15.09
N SER A 32 21.53 -3.59 -15.31
CA SER A 32 21.53 -2.16 -15.70
C SER A 32 20.62 -1.82 -16.91
N GLU A 33 20.16 -2.82 -17.66
CA GLU A 33 19.18 -2.69 -18.75
C GLU A 33 17.73 -2.41 -18.30
N ASP A 34 17.36 -2.60 -17.03
CA ASP A 34 15.95 -2.55 -16.59
C ASP A 34 15.63 -1.44 -15.57
N ILE A 35 16.33 -0.30 -15.68
CA ILE A 35 16.03 0.91 -14.89
C ILE A 35 14.55 1.30 -14.99
N GLN A 36 13.91 1.09 -16.14
CA GLN A 36 12.47 1.32 -16.32
C GLN A 36 11.61 0.34 -15.49
N ALA A 37 11.98 -0.94 -15.41
CA ALA A 37 11.30 -1.89 -14.54
C ALA A 37 11.48 -1.51 -13.06
N PHE A 38 12.68 -1.07 -12.66
CA PHE A 38 12.92 -0.58 -11.30
C PHE A 38 12.00 0.61 -10.94
N TYR A 39 11.93 1.63 -11.79
CA TYR A 39 11.02 2.76 -11.55
C TYR A 39 9.54 2.34 -11.55
N SER A 40 9.17 1.38 -12.40
CA SER A 40 7.81 0.81 -12.40
C SER A 40 7.50 0.11 -11.08
N LEU A 41 8.46 -0.61 -10.50
CA LEU A 41 8.32 -1.26 -9.20
C LEU A 41 8.22 -0.23 -8.06
N ILE A 42 9.00 0.86 -8.09
CA ILE A 42 8.88 1.96 -7.12
C ILE A 42 7.48 2.57 -7.18
N MET A 43 6.99 2.92 -8.38
CA MET A 43 5.65 3.48 -8.54
C MET A 43 4.56 2.54 -8.00
N GLN A 44 4.71 1.22 -8.22
CA GLN A 44 3.80 0.22 -7.67
C GLN A 44 3.87 0.16 -6.14
N GLN A 45 5.06 0.23 -5.56
CA GLN A 45 5.26 0.30 -4.11
C GLN A 45 4.58 1.53 -3.51
N ASP A 46 4.83 2.72 -4.08
CA ASP A 46 4.27 3.96 -3.59
C ASP A 46 2.74 3.95 -3.64
N PHE A 47 2.17 3.44 -4.74
CA PHE A 47 0.72 3.32 -4.86
C PHE A 47 0.14 2.31 -3.86
N ALA A 48 0.79 1.17 -3.65
CA ALA A 48 0.33 0.16 -2.68
C ALA A 48 0.37 0.71 -1.24
N ASN A 49 1.41 1.46 -0.90
CA ASN A 49 1.55 2.13 0.40
C ASN A 49 0.49 3.22 0.57
N PHE A 50 0.29 4.06 -0.45
CA PHE A 50 -0.74 5.10 -0.46
C PHE A 50 -2.13 4.50 -0.23
N ALA A 51 -2.51 3.47 -0.98
CA ALA A 51 -3.83 2.85 -0.88
C ALA A 51 -4.09 2.27 0.52
N TYR A 52 -3.09 1.64 1.13
CA TYR A 52 -3.20 1.10 2.50
C TYR A 52 -3.40 2.22 3.53
N LEU A 53 -2.59 3.28 3.47
CA LEU A 53 -2.66 4.40 4.41
C LEU A 53 -3.97 5.18 4.27
N GLU A 54 -4.39 5.44 3.03
CA GLU A 54 -5.63 6.18 2.75
C GLU A 54 -6.86 5.40 3.23
N GLN A 55 -6.86 4.07 3.09
CA GLN A 55 -7.92 3.25 3.66
C GLN A 55 -7.99 3.41 5.19
N GLY A 56 -6.85 3.40 5.87
CA GLY A 56 -6.77 3.64 7.31
C GLY A 56 -7.31 5.02 7.70
N ARG A 57 -6.93 6.06 6.95
CA ARG A 57 -7.40 7.44 7.14
C ARG A 57 -8.92 7.55 7.01
N VAL A 58 -9.49 7.01 5.93
CA VAL A 58 -10.94 7.04 5.67
C VAL A 58 -11.71 6.29 6.75
N ILE A 59 -11.24 5.12 7.18
CA ILE A 59 -11.87 4.35 8.28
C ILE A 59 -11.85 5.19 9.57
N HIS A 60 -10.70 5.78 9.91
CA HIS A 60 -10.57 6.60 11.10
C HIS A 60 -11.51 7.82 11.08
N GLU A 61 -11.55 8.57 9.96
CA GLU A 61 -12.48 9.69 9.81
C GLU A 61 -13.94 9.24 9.91
N THR A 62 -14.30 8.13 9.29
CA THR A 62 -15.66 7.60 9.37
C THR A 62 -16.07 7.30 10.81
N ILE A 63 -15.19 6.67 11.59
CA ILE A 63 -15.44 6.37 13.00
C ILE A 63 -15.55 7.66 13.80
N LYS A 64 -14.62 8.59 13.61
CA LYS A 64 -14.61 9.89 14.30
C LYS A 64 -15.91 10.66 14.05
N THR A 65 -16.27 10.88 12.78
CA THR A 65 -17.49 11.60 12.39
C THR A 65 -18.75 10.90 12.93
N THR A 66 -18.76 9.57 12.92
CA THR A 66 -19.88 8.80 13.49
C THR A 66 -20.03 9.08 14.99
N LEU A 67 -18.93 9.05 15.76
CA LEU A 67 -18.96 9.32 17.20
C LEU A 67 -19.36 10.77 17.50
N GLU A 68 -18.81 11.73 16.76
CA GLU A 68 -19.14 13.16 16.88
C GLU A 68 -20.63 13.42 16.56
N SER A 69 -21.26 12.63 15.69
CA SER A 69 -22.68 12.79 15.35
C SER A 69 -23.67 12.43 16.47
N PHE A 70 -23.19 11.76 17.54
CA PHE A 70 -24.00 11.41 18.71
C PHE A 70 -23.82 12.38 19.89
N GLN A 71 -22.99 13.41 19.74
CA GLN A 71 -22.78 14.49 20.71
C GLN A 71 -23.63 15.71 20.37
#